data_AF-A0A378A807-F1
#
_entry.id   AF-A0A378A807-F1
#
_cell.length_a   1.000
_cell.length_b   1.000
_cell.length_c   1.000
_cell.angle_alpha   90.00
_cell.angle_beta   90.00
_cell.angle_gamma   90.00
#
_symmetry.space_group_name_H-M   'P 1'
#
loop_
_entity.id
_entity.type
_entity.pdbx_description
1 polymer ?
#
loop_
_entity_poly.entity_id
_entity_poly.type
_entity_poly.pdbx_seq_one_letter_code
_entity_poly.pdbx_strand_id
1 'polypeptide(L)'
;MGAGGTCQRPTRKNGPVMVFNKIKGFDDISVAIGLNGSRQRVSQFLQCEPAKLGHLLKDSVENAISPTMVQGTAVCQEVVHLASDADFDLRKLLPAPTNTEEDAGPYITMGLCYASDPQTHESDITIHRLCVQSRDELSMWLTPGRHIDAFRMKAEAAGQPLPISISIGVDPAIEIAACFEPPTTPLGFNELSIAGALRGRAVEMVQCKTINEKAIAHAEIVIEGELVPNVRVREDQNTHTGRAMPEFPGYTGEAKEAIPVIKVKAVTHRTQPIWRTTVGPGEEHVNMAGIRPKRVFSIWWSAPCRANYSTSSPTRQAAANYWRYCNLRNLPLPMKAASARRRSWRSPLSRS
;
A
#
# COMPACT_ATOMS: atom_id res chain seq x y z
N MET A 1 0.80 -21.60 6.75
CA MET A 1 0.21 -20.79 5.67
C MET A 1 -0.90 -19.90 6.25
N GLY A 2 -0.53 -18.69 6.63
CA GLY A 2 -1.33 -17.65 7.28
C GLY A 2 -0.43 -16.41 7.44
N ALA A 3 -0.94 -15.30 7.99
CA ALA A 3 -0.25 -13.99 8.11
C ALA A 3 1.15 -13.97 8.80
N GLY A 4 1.73 -15.13 9.11
CA GLY A 4 3.12 -15.34 9.52
C GLY A 4 4.18 -15.05 8.45
N GLY A 5 3.80 -14.84 7.18
CA GLY A 5 4.71 -14.45 6.08
C GLY A 5 5.72 -15.55 5.72
N THR A 6 6.54 -15.32 4.70
CA THR A 6 7.57 -16.27 4.26
C THR A 6 8.97 -15.97 4.79
N CYS A 7 9.20 -14.76 5.32
CA CYS A 7 10.49 -14.35 5.88
C CYS A 7 10.49 -14.36 7.42
N GLN A 8 11.64 -14.65 8.02
CA GLN A 8 11.87 -14.37 9.44
C GLN A 8 11.80 -12.86 9.67
N ARG A 9 11.10 -12.45 10.73
CA ARG A 9 10.90 -11.03 11.04
C ARG A 9 11.56 -10.68 12.37
N PRO A 10 12.22 -9.51 12.46
CA PRO A 10 12.70 -9.00 13.74
C PRO A 10 11.53 -8.74 14.71
N THR A 11 10.40 -8.26 14.18
CA THR A 11 9.19 -7.96 14.97
C THR A 11 8.23 -9.15 14.98
N ARG A 12 7.96 -9.68 16.16
CA ARG A 12 6.91 -10.71 16.39
C ARG A 12 5.52 -10.07 16.39
N LYS A 13 4.46 -10.89 16.35
CA LYS A 13 3.08 -10.43 16.55
C LYS A 13 2.97 -9.63 17.85
N ASN A 14 2.44 -8.40 17.79
CA ASN A 14 2.39 -7.46 18.91
C ASN A 14 3.75 -7.09 19.53
N GLY A 15 4.87 -7.31 18.82
CA GLY A 15 6.19 -6.85 19.25
C GLY A 15 6.33 -5.34 19.20
N PRO A 16 7.47 -4.76 19.63
CA PRO A 16 7.73 -3.33 19.51
C PRO A 16 7.90 -2.90 18.05
N VAL A 17 7.81 -1.59 17.80
CA VAL A 17 8.35 -0.98 16.58
C VAL A 17 9.87 -1.09 16.66
N MET A 18 10.53 -1.43 15.57
CA MET A 18 11.99 -1.51 15.53
C MET A 18 12.54 -0.44 14.61
N VAL A 19 13.49 0.33 15.14
CA VAL A 19 14.23 1.35 14.39
C VAL A 19 15.69 0.91 14.32
N PHE A 20 16.20 0.83 13.11
CA PHE A 20 17.59 0.53 12.80
C PHE A 20 18.31 1.84 12.52
N ASN A 21 19.06 2.33 13.50
CA ASN A 21 19.77 3.61 13.41
C ASN A 21 21.08 3.55 12.61
N LYS A 22 21.60 2.34 12.37
CA LYS A 22 22.86 2.12 11.64
C LYS A 22 22.61 1.16 10.50
N ILE A 23 22.53 1.71 9.29
CA ILE A 23 22.31 0.94 8.07
C ILE A 23 23.64 0.83 7.34
N LYS A 24 24.04 -0.39 6.97
CA LYS A 24 25.29 -0.58 6.24
C LYS A 24 25.19 0.11 4.88
N GLY A 25 26.13 1.02 4.59
CA GLY A 25 26.17 1.77 3.33
C GLY A 25 25.35 3.06 3.34
N PHE A 26 24.68 3.41 4.45
CA PHE A 26 23.93 4.66 4.57
C PHE A 26 24.13 5.28 5.96
N ASP A 27 24.74 6.46 6.01
CA ASP A 27 25.16 7.08 7.28
C ASP A 27 24.09 8.00 7.90
N ASP A 28 23.21 8.60 7.06
CA ASP A 28 22.29 9.67 7.47
C ASP A 28 20.81 9.28 7.42
N ILE A 29 20.49 7.98 7.39
CA ILE A 29 19.11 7.47 7.29
C ILE A 29 18.88 6.32 8.26
N SER A 30 17.76 6.39 8.98
CA SER A 30 17.31 5.30 9.87
C SER A 30 16.18 4.51 9.21
N VAL A 31 16.05 3.22 9.49
CA VAL A 31 14.96 2.38 8.94
C VAL A 31 13.99 1.98 10.04
N ALA A 32 12.69 2.20 9.85
CA ALA A 32 11.64 1.82 10.79
C ALA A 32 10.69 0.75 10.21
N ILE A 33 10.45 -0.30 11.00
CA ILE A 33 9.54 -1.41 10.67
C ILE A 33 8.59 -1.72 11.83
N GLY A 34 7.48 -2.41 11.55
CA GLY A 34 6.57 -2.90 12.60
C GLY A 34 5.65 -1.83 13.21
N LEU A 35 5.56 -0.63 12.61
CA LEU A 35 4.76 0.49 13.08
C LEU A 35 3.29 0.07 13.24
N ASN A 36 2.72 -0.54 12.20
CA ASN A 36 1.35 -1.04 12.20
C ASN A 36 1.26 -2.52 12.64
N GLY A 37 2.31 -3.07 13.24
CA GLY A 37 2.41 -4.50 13.59
C GLY A 37 1.56 -4.94 14.78
N SER A 38 0.82 -4.01 15.41
CA SER A 38 -0.05 -4.30 16.54
C SER A 38 -1.32 -3.47 16.49
N ARG A 39 -2.48 -4.14 16.62
CA ARG A 39 -3.78 -3.48 16.73
C ARG A 39 -3.88 -2.55 17.94
N GLN A 40 -3.24 -2.91 19.05
CA GLN A 40 -3.17 -2.05 20.25
C GLN A 40 -2.40 -0.77 19.96
N ARG A 41 -1.29 -0.86 19.21
CA ARG A 41 -0.52 0.33 18.82
C ARG A 41 -1.29 1.21 17.86
N VAL A 42 -1.96 0.62 16.86
CA VAL A 42 -2.84 1.37 15.96
C VAL A 42 -3.97 2.08 16.74
N SER A 43 -4.54 1.39 17.74
CA SER A 43 -5.51 1.99 18.67
C SER A 43 -4.95 3.20 19.42
N GLN A 44 -3.71 3.15 19.88
CA GLN A 44 -3.04 4.28 20.51
C GLN A 44 -2.80 5.43 19.53
N PHE A 45 -2.33 5.14 18.30
CA PHE A 45 -2.13 6.15 17.27
C PHE A 45 -3.42 6.88 16.91
N LEU A 46 -4.55 6.17 16.87
CA LEU A 46 -5.85 6.72 16.52
C LEU A 46 -6.69 7.14 17.73
N GLN A 47 -6.13 7.08 18.95
CA GLN A 47 -6.79 7.44 20.20
C GLN A 47 -8.19 6.81 20.36
N CYS A 48 -8.32 5.55 19.95
CA CYS A 48 -9.60 4.86 19.87
C CYS A 48 -9.45 3.41 20.30
N GLU A 49 -10.40 2.88 21.08
CA GLU A 49 -10.36 1.49 21.55
C GLU A 49 -10.24 0.49 20.38
N PRO A 50 -9.45 -0.61 20.52
CA PRO A 50 -9.20 -1.54 19.41
C PRO A 50 -10.47 -2.14 18.78
N ALA A 51 -11.55 -2.28 19.56
CA ALA A 51 -12.84 -2.80 19.11
C ALA A 51 -13.65 -1.77 18.28
N LYS A 52 -13.40 -0.48 18.47
CA LYS A 52 -14.12 0.63 17.84
C LYS A 52 -13.42 1.19 16.61
N LEU A 53 -12.18 0.80 16.33
CA LEU A 53 -11.41 1.26 15.16
C LEU A 53 -12.18 1.19 13.82
N GLY A 54 -12.96 0.12 13.58
CA GLY A 54 -13.76 0.02 12.37
C GLY A 54 -14.93 1.03 12.32
N HIS A 55 -15.51 1.37 13.47
CA HIS A 55 -16.54 2.41 13.56
C HIS A 55 -15.91 3.80 13.39
N LEU A 56 -14.77 4.06 14.01
CA LEU A 56 -14.03 5.32 13.82
C LEU A 56 -13.74 5.60 12.35
N LEU A 57 -13.26 4.59 11.60
CA LEU A 57 -13.03 4.76 10.16
C LEU A 57 -14.32 5.06 9.39
N LYS A 58 -15.43 4.39 9.74
CA LYS A 58 -16.74 4.67 9.14
C LYS A 58 -17.18 6.12 9.41
N ASP A 59 -17.09 6.56 10.65
CA ASP A 59 -17.51 7.90 11.06
C ASP A 59 -16.60 8.99 10.46
N SER A 60 -15.33 8.67 10.22
CA SER A 60 -14.36 9.56 9.55
C SER A 60 -14.69 9.78 8.07
N VAL A 61 -15.32 8.82 7.39
CA VAL A 61 -15.82 9.01 6.02
C VAL A 61 -16.97 10.01 5.99
N GLU A 62 -17.86 9.96 6.99
CA GLU A 62 -19.01 10.86 7.12
C GLU A 62 -18.59 12.30 7.49
N ASN A 63 -17.43 12.46 8.14
CA ASN A 63 -16.90 13.75 8.61
C ASN A 63 -15.53 14.09 7.98
N ALA A 64 -15.35 13.74 6.70
CA ALA A 64 -14.09 13.89 5.99
C ALA A 64 -13.59 15.35 5.98
N ILE A 65 -12.28 15.55 6.22
CA ILE A 65 -11.63 16.87 6.21
C ILE A 65 -10.66 16.92 5.05
N SER A 66 -11.00 17.65 3.98
CA SER A 66 -10.19 17.74 2.77
C SER A 66 -8.74 18.21 3.04
N PRO A 67 -7.75 17.69 2.31
CA PRO A 67 -6.36 18.14 2.44
C PRO A 67 -6.22 19.60 2.00
N THR A 68 -5.20 20.26 2.54
CA THR A 68 -4.86 21.67 2.25
C THR A 68 -3.43 21.77 1.72
N MET A 69 -3.14 22.83 0.98
CA MET A 69 -1.77 23.11 0.53
C MET A 69 -1.03 23.91 1.60
N VAL A 70 0.20 23.53 1.91
CA VAL A 70 1.06 24.33 2.81
C VAL A 70 1.43 25.66 2.17
N GLN A 71 1.58 26.67 3.01
CA GLN A 71 2.18 27.95 2.63
C GLN A 71 3.68 27.90 2.96
N GLY A 72 4.54 27.96 1.95
CA GLY A 72 6.00 27.97 2.12
C GLY A 72 6.68 26.62 1.90
N THR A 73 7.86 26.44 2.48
CA THR A 73 8.69 25.24 2.30
C THR A 73 8.19 24.11 3.19
N ALA A 74 7.86 22.97 2.57
CA ALA A 74 7.51 21.75 3.29
C ALA A 74 8.75 21.06 3.87
N VAL A 75 8.61 20.42 5.02
CA VAL A 75 9.70 19.68 5.69
C VAL A 75 10.21 18.52 4.82
N CYS A 76 9.35 17.89 4.02
CA CYS A 76 9.78 16.84 3.09
C CYS A 76 10.67 17.34 1.95
N GLN A 77 10.88 18.65 1.81
CA GLN A 77 11.66 19.29 0.75
C GLN A 77 12.90 20.04 1.28
N GLU A 78 13.36 19.72 2.50
CA GLU A 78 14.57 20.32 3.08
C GLU A 78 15.84 19.97 2.28
N VAL A 79 15.95 18.73 1.81
CA VAL A 79 17.02 18.25 0.94
C VAL A 79 16.41 17.79 -0.38
N VAL A 80 17.06 18.15 -1.50
CA VAL A 80 16.60 17.85 -2.86
C VAL A 80 17.75 17.23 -3.65
N HIS A 81 17.51 16.05 -4.22
CA HIS A 81 18.41 15.37 -5.16
C HIS A 81 17.72 15.28 -6.51
N LEU A 82 18.33 15.79 -7.57
CA LEU A 82 17.74 15.77 -8.91
C LEU A 82 18.28 14.58 -9.70
N ALA A 83 17.39 13.88 -10.42
CA ALA A 83 17.81 12.74 -11.24
C ALA A 83 18.72 13.14 -12.42
N SER A 84 18.73 14.43 -12.77
CA SER A 84 19.66 15.02 -13.75
C SER A 84 21.11 15.06 -13.28
N ASP A 85 21.36 14.97 -11.97
CA ASP A 85 22.70 15.04 -11.41
C ASP A 85 23.48 13.76 -11.77
N ALA A 86 24.77 13.91 -12.09
CA ALA A 86 25.58 12.80 -12.61
C ALA A 86 25.81 11.68 -11.57
N ASP A 87 25.84 12.05 -10.29
CA ASP A 87 26.04 11.17 -9.15
C ASP A 87 24.73 10.62 -8.56
N PHE A 88 23.57 11.07 -9.05
CA PHE A 88 22.27 10.59 -8.60
C PHE A 88 22.15 9.07 -8.78
N ASP A 89 21.80 8.37 -7.70
CA ASP A 89 21.54 6.93 -7.73
C ASP A 89 20.63 6.54 -6.57
N LEU A 90 19.39 6.16 -6.89
CA LEU A 90 18.41 5.68 -5.90
C LEU A 90 18.97 4.62 -4.97
N ARG A 91 19.84 3.74 -5.48
CA ARG A 91 20.41 2.62 -4.72
C ARG A 91 21.43 3.07 -3.68
N LYS A 92 21.96 4.28 -3.82
CA LYS A 92 22.89 4.92 -2.86
C LYS A 92 22.17 5.90 -1.93
N LEU A 93 21.07 6.48 -2.40
CA LEU A 93 20.29 7.44 -1.63
C LEU A 93 19.31 6.76 -0.65
N LEU A 94 18.70 5.65 -1.06
CA LEU A 94 17.56 5.05 -0.35
C LEU A 94 17.85 3.59 0.08
N PRO A 95 17.72 3.25 1.37
CA PRO A 95 17.97 1.92 1.90
C PRO A 95 16.77 0.98 1.70
N ALA A 96 16.31 0.82 0.47
CA ALA A 96 15.22 -0.11 0.15
C ALA A 96 15.65 -1.56 0.49
N PRO A 97 14.99 -2.25 1.43
CA PRO A 97 15.40 -3.61 1.80
C PRO A 97 14.83 -4.66 0.83
N THR A 98 15.47 -5.81 0.78
CA THR A 98 14.86 -7.07 0.34
C THR A 98 14.26 -7.80 1.54
N ASN A 99 13.12 -8.45 1.36
CA ASN A 99 12.46 -9.26 2.39
C ASN A 99 13.01 -10.69 2.43
N THR A 100 13.31 -11.27 1.26
CA THR A 100 13.90 -12.59 1.11
C THR A 100 15.05 -12.58 0.11
N GLU A 101 15.88 -13.62 0.13
CA GLU A 101 16.94 -13.83 -0.85
C GLU A 101 16.40 -14.10 -2.26
N GLU A 102 15.15 -14.54 -2.38
CA GLU A 102 14.49 -14.80 -3.66
C GLU A 102 13.81 -13.55 -4.24
N ASP A 103 13.83 -12.40 -3.55
CA ASP A 103 13.12 -11.22 -4.03
C ASP A 103 13.66 -10.73 -5.40
N ALA A 104 12.78 -10.15 -6.21
CA ALA A 104 13.14 -9.58 -7.53
C ALA A 104 14.19 -8.46 -7.45
N GLY A 105 14.33 -7.84 -6.27
CA GLY A 105 15.24 -6.73 -6.01
C GLY A 105 14.85 -5.95 -4.76
N PRO A 106 15.51 -4.81 -4.49
CA PRO A 106 15.17 -3.92 -3.39
C PRO A 106 13.75 -3.36 -3.54
N TYR A 107 12.91 -3.45 -2.50
CA TYR A 107 11.52 -3.02 -2.57
C TYR A 107 11.20 -1.83 -1.64
N ILE A 108 10.44 -0.89 -2.20
CA ILE A 108 9.67 0.11 -1.47
C ILE A 108 8.29 -0.50 -1.20
N THR A 109 8.00 -0.84 0.05
CA THR A 109 6.75 -1.53 0.42
C THR A 109 5.71 -0.62 1.07
N MET A 110 6.13 0.55 1.55
CA MET A 110 5.29 1.57 2.19
C MET A 110 5.37 2.91 1.45
N GLY A 111 5.36 2.84 0.11
CA GLY A 111 5.26 4.03 -0.74
C GLY A 111 3.80 4.37 -0.99
N LEU A 112 3.35 5.51 -0.46
CA LEU A 112 2.03 6.07 -0.78
C LEU A 112 2.14 6.81 -2.11
N CYS A 113 1.63 6.19 -3.16
CA CYS A 113 1.61 6.73 -4.50
C CYS A 113 0.42 7.67 -4.67
N TYR A 114 0.69 8.92 -5.02
CA TYR A 114 -0.32 9.93 -5.34
C TYR A 114 -0.25 10.28 -6.82
N ALA A 115 -1.37 10.16 -7.51
CA ALA A 115 -1.51 10.50 -8.92
C ALA A 115 -2.92 11.02 -9.22
N SER A 116 -3.02 11.87 -10.24
CA SER A 116 -4.28 12.48 -10.65
C SER A 116 -4.70 12.06 -12.05
N ASP A 117 -6.01 11.95 -12.27
CA ASP A 117 -6.58 11.69 -13.58
C ASP A 117 -6.14 12.79 -14.57
N PRO A 118 -5.54 12.44 -15.72
CA PRO A 118 -5.09 13.44 -16.68
C PRO A 118 -6.23 14.24 -17.33
N GLN A 119 -7.48 13.80 -17.20
CA GLN A 119 -8.66 14.46 -17.79
C GLN A 119 -9.54 15.15 -16.73
N THR A 120 -9.82 14.49 -15.61
CA THR A 120 -10.74 15.03 -14.58
C THR A 120 -10.01 15.77 -13.47
N HIS A 121 -8.69 15.59 -13.34
CA HIS A 121 -7.88 16.09 -12.23
C HIS A 121 -8.30 15.59 -10.84
N GLU A 122 -9.10 14.52 -10.78
CA GLU A 122 -9.38 13.79 -9.55
C GLU A 122 -8.15 12.99 -9.14
N SER A 123 -7.76 13.06 -7.87
CA SER A 123 -6.56 12.39 -7.36
C SER A 123 -6.90 11.15 -6.56
N ASP A 124 -6.01 10.17 -6.62
CA ASP A 124 -6.06 8.93 -5.83
C ASP A 124 -4.76 8.77 -5.05
N ILE A 125 -4.84 8.17 -3.86
CA ILE A 125 -3.67 7.78 -3.09
C ILE A 125 -3.74 6.34 -2.63
N THR A 126 -2.76 5.54 -3.05
CA THR A 126 -2.74 4.11 -2.75
C THR A 126 -1.33 3.61 -2.47
N ILE A 127 -1.22 2.59 -1.63
CA ILE A 127 0.07 1.97 -1.30
C ILE A 127 0.38 0.91 -2.36
N HIS A 128 1.55 1.05 -3.00
CA HIS A 128 2.05 0.09 -3.99
C HIS A 128 3.41 -0.46 -3.60
N ARG A 129 3.68 -1.69 -4.05
CA ARG A 129 5.04 -2.23 -4.03
C ARG A 129 5.79 -1.70 -5.24
N LEU A 130 6.99 -1.16 -5.01
CA LEU A 130 7.87 -0.68 -6.08
C LEU A 130 9.23 -1.37 -5.97
N CYS A 131 9.70 -1.98 -7.04
CA CYS A 131 11.05 -2.58 -7.10
C CYS A 131 12.03 -1.58 -7.70
N VAL A 132 13.20 -1.42 -7.10
CA VAL A 132 14.28 -0.56 -7.61
C VAL A 132 14.98 -1.28 -8.77
N GLN A 133 14.85 -0.72 -9.98
CA GLN A 133 15.34 -1.36 -11.21
C GLN A 133 16.69 -0.80 -11.67
N SER A 134 16.92 0.50 -11.50
CA SER A 134 18.17 1.15 -11.92
C SER A 134 18.51 2.34 -11.01
N ARG A 135 19.44 3.20 -11.45
CA ARG A 135 19.78 4.44 -10.74
C ARG A 135 18.59 5.40 -10.59
N ASP A 136 17.63 5.37 -11.51
CA ASP A 136 16.52 6.32 -11.62
C ASP A 136 15.22 5.67 -12.10
N GLU A 137 15.10 4.34 -12.05
CA GLU A 137 13.89 3.62 -12.47
C GLU A 137 13.35 2.70 -11.38
N LEU A 138 12.02 2.74 -11.22
CA LEU A 138 11.26 1.84 -10.36
C LEU A 138 10.22 1.09 -11.20
N SER A 139 10.01 -0.20 -10.96
CA SER A 139 8.86 -0.91 -11.52
C SER A 139 7.70 -0.90 -10.52
N MET A 140 6.51 -0.52 -10.96
CA MET A 140 5.33 -0.38 -10.10
C MET A 140 4.23 -1.36 -10.48
N TRP A 141 3.93 -2.32 -9.61
CA TRP A 141 2.79 -3.21 -9.83
C TRP A 141 1.47 -2.48 -9.53
N LEU A 142 0.66 -2.32 -10.57
CA LEU A 142 -0.68 -1.76 -10.51
C LEU A 142 -1.68 -2.90 -10.64
N THR A 143 -2.57 -3.05 -9.66
CA THR A 143 -3.64 -4.04 -9.75
C THR A 143 -4.67 -3.57 -10.78
N PRO A 144 -5.00 -4.38 -11.80
CA PRO A 144 -5.95 -3.98 -12.84
C PRO A 144 -7.29 -3.54 -12.26
N GLY A 145 -7.83 -2.44 -12.77
CA GLY A 145 -9.13 -1.89 -12.35
C GLY A 145 -9.09 -1.00 -11.11
N ARG A 146 -7.91 -0.65 -10.60
CA ARG A 146 -7.72 0.41 -9.58
C ARG A 146 -7.62 1.78 -10.23
N HIS A 147 -7.85 2.84 -9.45
CA HIS A 147 -7.91 4.21 -9.95
C HIS A 147 -6.59 4.65 -10.62
N ILE A 148 -5.44 4.47 -9.96
CA ILE A 148 -4.14 4.83 -10.58
C ILE A 148 -3.87 4.04 -11.88
N ASP A 149 -4.28 2.77 -11.96
CA ASP A 149 -4.14 2.03 -13.23
C ASP A 149 -5.01 2.62 -14.34
N ALA A 150 -6.24 3.04 -14.01
CA ALA A 150 -7.11 3.73 -14.95
C ALA A 150 -6.51 5.08 -15.42
N PHE A 151 -5.91 5.85 -14.51
CA PHE A 151 -5.21 7.10 -14.85
C PHE A 151 -4.02 6.83 -15.77
N ARG A 152 -3.23 5.79 -15.46
CA ARG A 152 -2.09 5.37 -16.27
C ARG A 152 -2.54 4.94 -17.67
N MET A 153 -3.61 4.16 -17.78
CA MET A 153 -4.16 3.73 -19.08
C MET A 153 -4.60 4.93 -19.93
N LYS A 154 -5.25 5.93 -19.33
CA LYS A 154 -5.66 7.17 -20.02
C LYS A 154 -4.44 7.97 -20.51
N ALA A 155 -3.45 8.16 -19.65
CA ALA A 155 -2.21 8.87 -20.00
C ALA A 155 -1.44 8.14 -21.12
N GLU A 156 -1.31 6.81 -21.01
CA GLU A 156 -0.67 5.97 -22.01
C GLU A 156 -1.38 6.00 -23.36
N ALA A 157 -2.71 5.97 -23.37
CA ALA A 157 -3.51 6.11 -24.59
C ALA A 157 -3.32 7.49 -25.27
N ALA A 158 -3.02 8.53 -24.49
CA ALA A 158 -2.66 9.85 -24.99
C ALA A 158 -1.16 10.00 -25.35
N GLY A 159 -0.36 8.95 -25.16
CA GLY A 159 1.09 8.99 -25.37
C GLY A 159 1.84 9.91 -24.39
N GLN A 160 1.22 10.24 -23.26
CA GLN A 160 1.80 11.13 -22.24
C GLN A 160 2.22 10.33 -21.00
N PRO A 161 3.29 10.74 -20.31
CA PRO A 161 3.59 10.20 -19.00
C PRO A 161 2.53 10.60 -17.97
N LEU A 162 2.34 9.76 -16.94
CA LEU A 162 1.54 10.11 -15.78
C LEU A 162 2.46 10.55 -14.62
N PRO A 163 2.43 11.83 -14.21
CA PRO A 163 3.11 12.29 -12.99
C PRO A 163 2.66 11.50 -11.76
N ILE A 164 3.62 11.09 -10.94
CA ILE A 164 3.34 10.34 -9.72
C ILE A 164 4.34 10.72 -8.63
N SER A 165 3.84 10.99 -7.42
CA SER A 165 4.68 11.18 -6.24
C SER A 165 4.55 9.97 -5.31
N ILE A 166 5.64 9.60 -4.64
CA ILE A 166 5.68 8.47 -3.71
C ILE A 166 6.14 9.00 -2.36
N SER A 167 5.21 9.12 -1.41
CA SER A 167 5.49 9.58 -0.06
C SER A 167 5.80 8.41 0.88
N ILE A 168 6.92 8.48 1.60
CA ILE A 168 7.41 7.44 2.52
C ILE A 168 7.64 8.07 3.89
N GLY A 169 7.29 7.33 4.95
CA GLY A 169 7.38 7.82 6.33
C GLY A 169 6.35 8.91 6.59
N VAL A 170 5.08 8.53 6.60
CA VAL A 170 3.95 9.44 6.81
C VAL A 170 3.29 9.15 8.16
N ASP A 171 2.37 10.02 8.59
CA ASP A 171 1.54 9.75 9.76
C ASP A 171 0.82 8.38 9.60
N PRO A 172 0.89 7.46 10.59
CA PRO A 172 0.19 6.17 10.53
C PRO A 172 -1.31 6.27 10.20
N ALA A 173 -1.99 7.37 10.55
CA ALA A 173 -3.38 7.59 10.16
C ALA A 173 -3.56 7.67 8.64
N ILE A 174 -2.58 8.21 7.93
CA ILE A 174 -2.56 8.28 6.46
C ILE A 174 -2.35 6.87 5.88
N GLU A 175 -1.39 6.10 6.41
CA GLU A 175 -1.16 4.71 5.97
C GLU A 175 -2.44 3.85 6.12
N ILE A 176 -3.18 4.03 7.22
CA ILE A 176 -4.43 3.31 7.49
C ILE A 176 -5.57 3.81 6.60
N ALA A 177 -5.69 5.12 6.41
CA ALA A 177 -6.74 5.72 5.57
C ALA A 177 -6.60 5.31 4.10
N ALA A 178 -5.37 5.28 3.57
CA ALA A 178 -5.08 4.88 2.18
C ALA A 178 -5.42 3.41 1.87
N CYS A 179 -5.61 2.56 2.90
CA CYS A 179 -6.04 1.17 2.74
C CYS A 179 -7.58 1.01 2.68
N PHE A 180 -8.33 2.12 2.74
CA PHE A 180 -9.78 2.10 2.79
C PHE A 180 -10.39 2.20 1.38
N GLU A 181 -10.88 1.06 0.88
CA GLU A 181 -11.31 0.91 -0.52
C GLU A 181 -12.84 0.99 -0.74
N PRO A 182 -13.28 1.18 -2.01
CA PRO A 182 -14.70 1.12 -2.42
C PRO A 182 -15.40 -0.17 -1.94
N PRO A 183 -16.71 -0.14 -1.63
CA PRO A 183 -17.73 0.86 -1.99
C PRO A 183 -17.90 2.01 -0.98
N THR A 184 -17.01 2.12 0.01
CA THR A 184 -17.16 3.12 1.08
C THR A 184 -16.54 4.47 0.71
N THR A 185 -15.53 4.47 -0.16
CA THR A 185 -15.02 5.66 -0.86
C THR A 185 -15.60 5.65 -2.29
N PRO A 186 -16.48 6.60 -2.65
CA PRO A 186 -16.90 6.74 -4.04
C PRO A 186 -15.71 7.11 -4.94
N LEU A 187 -15.83 6.86 -6.26
CA LEU A 187 -14.86 7.32 -7.25
C LEU A 187 -14.66 8.84 -7.08
N GLY A 188 -13.40 9.28 -6.97
CA GLY A 188 -13.02 10.68 -6.73
C GLY A 188 -12.93 11.10 -5.26
N PHE A 189 -13.20 10.19 -4.30
CA PHE A 189 -13.02 10.48 -2.88
C PHE A 189 -11.55 10.41 -2.49
N ASN A 190 -10.98 11.54 -2.07
CA ASN A 190 -9.60 11.62 -1.63
C ASN A 190 -9.43 10.97 -0.25
N GLU A 191 -8.76 9.82 -0.17
CA GLU A 191 -8.53 9.05 1.07
C GLU A 191 -7.80 9.85 2.14
N LEU A 192 -7.01 10.87 1.76
CA LEU A 192 -6.37 11.78 2.72
C LEU A 192 -7.40 12.53 3.58
N SER A 193 -8.62 12.68 3.09
CA SER A 193 -9.68 13.36 3.82
C SER A 193 -10.16 12.56 5.04
N ILE A 194 -10.06 11.22 4.97
CA ILE A 194 -10.28 10.33 6.12
C ILE A 194 -9.15 10.50 7.13
N ALA A 195 -7.90 10.56 6.67
CA ALA A 195 -6.77 10.83 7.56
C ALA A 195 -6.90 12.18 8.27
N GLY A 196 -7.41 13.19 7.55
CA GLY A 196 -7.71 14.50 8.13
C GLY A 196 -8.76 14.43 9.23
N ALA A 197 -9.86 13.71 8.98
CA ALA A 197 -10.91 13.47 9.96
C ALA A 197 -10.39 12.70 11.20
N LEU A 198 -9.57 11.66 10.99
CA LEU A 198 -8.93 10.89 12.07
C LEU A 198 -8.02 11.75 12.96
N ARG A 199 -7.48 12.85 12.43
CA ARG A 199 -6.61 13.78 13.16
C ARG A 199 -7.31 15.07 13.60
N GLY A 200 -8.56 15.28 13.20
CA GLY A 200 -9.28 16.53 13.42
C GLY A 200 -8.65 17.75 12.72
N ARG A 201 -7.75 17.55 11.75
CA ARG A 201 -7.06 18.61 10.99
C ARG A 201 -6.73 18.12 9.60
N ALA A 202 -6.76 19.00 8.60
CA ALA A 202 -6.44 18.65 7.23
C ALA A 202 -5.04 18.05 7.08
N VAL A 203 -4.89 17.07 6.18
CA VAL A 203 -3.57 16.65 5.72
C VAL A 203 -2.97 17.76 4.87
N GLU A 204 -1.76 18.15 5.21
CA GLU A 204 -1.01 19.19 4.50
C GLU A 204 -0.21 18.59 3.34
N MET A 205 -0.43 19.16 2.15
CA MET A 205 0.17 18.75 0.88
C MET A 205 1.09 19.85 0.36
N VAL A 206 2.06 19.48 -0.47
CA VAL A 206 3.00 20.41 -1.13
C VAL A 206 3.12 20.08 -2.61
N GLN A 207 3.37 21.10 -3.44
CA GLN A 207 3.67 20.89 -4.85
C GLN A 207 5.05 20.24 -5.00
N CYS A 208 5.14 19.18 -5.82
CA CYS A 208 6.41 18.54 -6.17
C CYS A 208 7.35 19.53 -6.89
N LYS A 209 8.66 19.31 -6.78
CA LYS A 209 9.69 20.21 -7.34
C LYS A 209 9.87 20.05 -8.85
N THR A 210 9.66 18.83 -9.37
CA THR A 210 10.07 18.45 -10.73
C THR A 210 8.92 17.91 -11.59
N ILE A 211 7.78 17.56 -10.97
CA ILE A 211 6.60 17.05 -11.65
C ILE A 211 5.37 17.88 -11.30
N ASN A 212 4.39 17.91 -12.21
CA ASN A 212 3.11 18.55 -11.96
C ASN A 212 2.18 17.66 -11.13
N GLU A 213 2.59 17.36 -9.90
CA GLU A 213 1.81 16.57 -8.94
C GLU A 213 2.09 17.03 -7.50
N LYS A 214 1.24 16.64 -6.55
CA LYS A 214 1.40 16.96 -5.12
C LYS A 214 1.98 15.80 -4.33
N ALA A 215 2.61 16.11 -3.20
CA ALA A 215 3.12 15.15 -2.23
C ALA A 215 2.68 15.52 -0.81
N ILE A 216 2.79 14.59 0.14
CA ILE A 216 2.48 14.83 1.55
C ILE A 216 3.59 15.71 2.15
N ALA A 217 3.25 16.92 2.60
CA ALA A 217 4.24 17.91 3.04
C ALA A 217 5.07 17.45 4.25
N HIS A 218 4.49 16.58 5.07
CA HIS A 218 5.11 16.02 6.27
C HIS A 218 5.67 14.61 6.08
N ALA A 219 5.84 14.14 4.85
CA ALA A 219 6.56 12.88 4.62
C ALA A 219 8.02 13.00 5.07
N GLU A 220 8.64 11.87 5.42
CA GLU A 220 10.08 11.78 5.65
C GLU A 220 10.83 11.89 4.33
N ILE A 221 10.35 11.19 3.30
CA ILE A 221 10.96 11.11 1.96
C ILE A 221 9.85 11.13 0.90
N VAL A 222 10.08 11.85 -0.19
CA VAL A 222 9.23 11.87 -1.38
C VAL A 222 10.07 11.56 -2.61
N ILE A 223 9.64 10.56 -3.39
CA ILE A 223 10.20 10.28 -4.71
C ILE A 223 9.24 10.84 -5.75
N GLU A 224 9.75 11.71 -6.62
CA GLU A 224 8.99 12.31 -7.71
C GLU A 224 9.35 11.60 -9.02
N GLY A 225 8.35 11.18 -9.78
CA GLY A 225 8.59 10.51 -11.05
C GLY A 225 7.42 10.56 -12.01
N GLU A 226 7.59 9.85 -13.12
CA GLU A 226 6.64 9.75 -14.21
C GLU A 226 6.49 8.29 -14.64
N LEU A 227 5.25 7.78 -14.66
CA LEU A 227 4.95 6.50 -15.29
C LEU A 227 5.09 6.66 -16.81
N VAL A 228 6.07 5.96 -17.39
CA VAL A 228 6.43 6.12 -18.80
C VAL A 228 5.45 5.32 -19.68
N PRO A 229 4.85 5.94 -20.71
CA PRO A 229 3.90 5.26 -21.58
C PRO A 229 4.60 4.20 -22.43
N ASN A 230 3.95 3.06 -22.62
CA ASN A 230 4.38 1.95 -23.49
C ASN A 230 5.73 1.30 -23.12
N VAL A 231 6.32 1.65 -21.98
CA VAL A 231 7.53 1.01 -21.47
C VAL A 231 7.16 -0.02 -20.41
N ARG A 232 7.72 -1.23 -20.53
CA ARG A 232 7.52 -2.33 -19.59
C ARG A 232 8.85 -3.00 -19.29
N VAL A 233 9.01 -3.47 -18.06
CA VAL A 233 10.15 -4.27 -17.61
C VAL A 233 9.67 -5.53 -16.91
N ARG A 234 10.49 -6.57 -16.92
CA ARG A 234 10.28 -7.74 -16.08
C ARG A 234 10.72 -7.40 -14.65
N GLU A 235 9.91 -7.75 -13.67
CA GLU A 235 10.12 -7.35 -12.26
C GLU A 235 11.48 -7.80 -11.72
N ASP A 236 11.90 -9.02 -12.05
CA ASP A 236 13.15 -9.65 -11.60
C ASP A 236 14.27 -9.58 -12.66
N GLN A 237 14.23 -8.61 -13.58
CA GLN A 237 15.21 -8.51 -14.67
C GLN A 237 16.67 -8.46 -14.20
N ASN A 238 16.92 -8.04 -12.95
CA ASN A 238 18.25 -7.92 -12.36
C ASN A 238 18.67 -9.15 -11.53
N THR A 239 17.74 -10.02 -11.13
CA THR A 239 18.02 -11.14 -10.21
C THR A 239 17.66 -12.50 -10.78
N HIS A 240 16.74 -12.57 -11.74
CA HIS A 240 16.29 -13.80 -12.42
C HIS A 240 15.76 -14.88 -11.48
N THR A 241 15.18 -14.49 -10.35
CA THR A 241 14.68 -15.42 -9.32
C THR A 241 13.34 -16.06 -9.69
N GLY A 242 12.60 -15.48 -10.67
CA GLY A 242 11.22 -15.85 -10.98
C GLY A 242 10.22 -15.42 -9.90
N ARG A 243 10.65 -14.66 -8.90
CA ARG A 243 9.88 -14.29 -7.70
C ARG A 243 9.87 -12.78 -7.53
N ALA A 244 8.74 -12.25 -7.05
CA ALA A 244 8.57 -10.85 -6.72
C ALA A 244 8.99 -10.57 -5.27
N MET A 245 8.02 -10.58 -4.35
CA MET A 245 8.23 -10.42 -2.91
C MET A 245 7.21 -11.26 -2.13
N PRO A 246 7.40 -11.47 -0.82
CA PRO A 246 6.39 -12.07 0.05
C PRO A 246 5.04 -11.35 -0.03
N GLU A 247 3.97 -12.11 -0.27
CA GLU A 247 2.61 -11.59 -0.33
C GLU A 247 1.85 -11.86 0.97
N PHE A 248 0.80 -11.07 1.21
CA PHE A 248 -0.02 -11.15 2.42
C PHE A 248 -0.58 -12.56 2.76
N PRO A 249 -0.85 -13.48 1.80
CA PRO A 249 -1.32 -14.83 2.14
C PRO A 249 -0.23 -15.72 2.75
N GLY A 250 1.04 -15.30 2.69
CA GLY A 250 2.19 -16.03 3.24
C GLY A 250 2.85 -16.97 2.24
N TYR A 251 2.87 -16.62 0.95
CA TYR A 251 3.74 -17.20 -0.08
C TYR A 251 4.51 -16.08 -0.79
N THR A 252 5.61 -16.40 -1.45
CA THR A 252 6.36 -15.45 -2.28
C THR A 252 5.69 -15.34 -3.65
N GLY A 253 5.28 -14.13 -4.04
CA GLY A 253 4.61 -13.88 -5.31
C GLY A 253 5.53 -14.18 -6.50
N GLU A 254 4.94 -14.47 -7.66
CA GLU A 254 5.68 -14.63 -8.91
C GLU A 254 6.03 -13.26 -9.49
N ALA A 255 7.25 -13.15 -10.04
CA ALA A 255 7.67 -11.98 -10.79
C ALA A 255 6.74 -11.77 -11.99
N LYS A 256 6.42 -10.51 -12.32
CA LYS A 256 5.64 -10.20 -13.51
C LYS A 256 6.54 -9.90 -14.70
N GLU A 257 6.18 -10.45 -15.86
CA GLU A 257 6.91 -10.30 -17.11
C GLU A 257 6.89 -8.87 -17.68
N ALA A 258 5.82 -8.11 -17.40
CA ALA A 258 5.64 -6.77 -17.96
C ALA A 258 4.97 -5.84 -16.94
N ILE A 259 5.77 -4.99 -16.29
CA ILE A 259 5.33 -3.98 -15.33
C ILE A 259 5.64 -2.58 -15.86
N PRO A 260 4.75 -1.58 -15.70
CA PRO A 260 5.05 -0.18 -15.96
C PRO A 260 6.27 0.32 -15.18
N VAL A 261 7.02 1.23 -15.81
CA VAL A 261 8.21 1.85 -15.21
C VAL A 261 7.90 3.28 -14.81
N ILE A 262 8.31 3.64 -13.60
CA ILE A 262 8.42 5.02 -13.14
C ILE A 262 9.84 5.49 -13.43
N LYS A 263 9.99 6.57 -14.20
CA LYS A 263 11.25 7.30 -14.33
C LYS A 263 11.30 8.38 -13.27
N VAL A 264 12.24 8.26 -12.34
CA VAL A 264 12.42 9.21 -11.24
C VAL A 264 13.03 10.51 -11.76
N LYS A 265 12.51 11.63 -11.27
CA LYS A 265 12.96 13.00 -11.59
C LYS A 265 13.65 13.67 -10.41
N ALA A 266 13.20 13.40 -9.19
CA ALA A 266 13.83 13.88 -7.99
C ALA A 266 13.54 12.98 -6.79
N VAL A 267 14.40 13.06 -5.79
CA VAL A 267 14.13 12.59 -4.43
C VAL A 267 14.26 13.80 -3.50
N THR A 268 13.22 14.06 -2.73
CA THR A 268 13.23 15.11 -1.70
C THR A 268 13.03 14.47 -0.34
N HIS A 269 13.69 14.97 0.69
CA HIS A 269 13.54 14.43 2.04
C HIS A 269 13.85 15.46 3.13
N ARG A 270 13.41 15.14 4.36
CA ARG A 270 13.82 15.84 5.58
C ARG A 270 15.30 15.66 5.87
N THR A 271 15.89 16.51 6.68
CA THR A 271 17.19 16.24 7.29
C THR A 271 17.12 14.98 8.17
N GLN A 272 18.06 14.04 7.99
CA GLN A 272 18.12 12.75 8.70
C GLN A 272 16.80 11.94 8.66
N PRO A 273 16.32 11.57 7.46
CA PRO A 273 14.99 11.01 7.33
C PRO A 273 14.87 9.59 7.91
N ILE A 274 13.64 9.18 8.21
CA ILE A 274 13.32 7.81 8.60
C ILE A 274 12.69 7.06 7.42
N TRP A 275 13.42 6.07 6.89
CA TRP A 275 12.90 5.14 5.89
C TRP A 275 11.89 4.17 6.50
N ARG A 276 10.62 4.36 6.15
CA ARG A 276 9.53 3.50 6.57
C ARG A 276 9.33 2.36 5.58
N THR A 277 9.36 1.12 6.07
CA THR A 277 9.13 -0.09 5.25
C THR A 277 8.51 -1.21 6.07
N THR A 278 7.97 -2.23 5.42
CA THR A 278 7.43 -3.45 6.04
C THR A 278 8.30 -4.66 5.72
N VAL A 279 8.45 -5.56 6.69
CA VAL A 279 9.07 -6.87 6.50
C VAL A 279 8.02 -7.94 6.76
N GLY A 280 7.63 -8.72 5.75
CA GLY A 280 6.61 -9.75 5.95
C GLY A 280 5.66 -9.97 4.78
N PRO A 281 4.66 -9.11 4.50
CA PRO A 281 4.22 -7.88 5.17
C PRO A 281 3.35 -8.11 6.43
N GLY A 282 2.92 -9.36 6.66
CA GLY A 282 2.54 -9.85 7.98
C GLY A 282 1.44 -9.10 8.74
N GLU A 283 1.65 -8.95 10.05
CA GLU A 283 0.67 -8.29 10.93
C GLU A 283 0.53 -6.79 10.62
N GLU A 284 1.54 -6.14 10.04
CA GLU A 284 1.40 -4.76 9.56
C GLU A 284 0.33 -4.67 8.48
N HIS A 285 0.39 -5.54 7.46
CA HIS A 285 -0.65 -5.63 6.44
C HIS A 285 -2.01 -6.02 7.02
N VAL A 286 -2.06 -6.95 7.96
CA VAL A 286 -3.32 -7.35 8.61
C VAL A 286 -3.97 -6.18 9.33
N ASN A 287 -3.22 -5.35 10.04
CA ASN A 287 -3.81 -4.21 10.73
C ASN A 287 -4.18 -3.10 9.74
N MET A 288 -3.41 -2.86 8.68
CA MET A 288 -3.78 -1.85 7.67
C MET A 288 -5.02 -2.26 6.87
N ALA A 289 -5.05 -3.46 6.31
CA ALA A 289 -6.16 -3.92 5.46
C ALA A 289 -7.34 -4.53 6.25
N GLY A 290 -7.12 -4.96 7.49
CA GLY A 290 -8.08 -5.72 8.31
C GLY A 290 -8.87 -4.89 9.33
N ILE A 291 -8.59 -3.60 9.49
CA ILE A 291 -9.38 -2.68 10.36
C ILE A 291 -10.70 -2.24 9.69
N ARG A 292 -11.14 -2.92 8.63
CA ARG A 292 -12.39 -2.61 7.93
C ARG A 292 -13.64 -3.12 8.67
N PRO A 293 -14.79 -2.42 8.59
CA PRO A 293 -16.07 -2.96 9.01
C PRO A 293 -16.37 -4.32 8.35
N LYS A 294 -16.92 -5.28 9.11
CA LYS A 294 -17.16 -6.67 8.69
C LYS A 294 -17.84 -6.83 7.32
N ARG A 295 -18.67 -5.85 6.92
CA ARG A 295 -19.46 -5.87 5.68
C ARG A 295 -18.61 -5.69 4.41
N VAL A 296 -17.55 -4.88 4.47
CA VAL A 296 -16.62 -4.65 3.34
C VAL A 296 -15.67 -5.84 3.17
N PHE A 297 -15.25 -6.44 4.29
CA PHE A 297 -14.39 -7.63 4.28
C PHE A 297 -15.03 -8.83 3.55
N SER A 298 -16.35 -9.01 3.70
CA SER A 298 -17.11 -10.06 3.01
C SER A 298 -17.09 -9.93 1.49
N ILE A 299 -17.02 -8.72 0.94
CA ILE A 299 -17.10 -8.47 -0.52
C ILE A 299 -15.78 -8.89 -1.19
N TRP A 300 -14.65 -8.57 -0.57
CA TRP A 300 -13.32 -8.94 -1.07
C TRP A 300 -13.10 -10.46 -1.15
N TRP A 301 -13.63 -11.22 -0.19
CA TRP A 301 -13.51 -12.69 -0.19
C TRP A 301 -14.58 -13.40 -1.05
N SER A 302 -15.66 -12.70 -1.41
CA SER A 302 -16.72 -13.23 -2.29
C SER A 302 -16.55 -12.84 -3.76
N ALA A 303 -15.62 -11.92 -4.07
CA ALA A 303 -15.13 -11.74 -5.43
C ALA A 303 -14.52 -13.09 -5.90
N PRO A 304 -15.03 -13.68 -7.00
CA PRO A 304 -14.64 -15.02 -7.36
C PRO A 304 -13.20 -15.02 -7.84
N CYS A 305 -12.29 -15.62 -7.06
CA CYS A 305 -11.07 -16.22 -7.59
C CYS A 305 -11.47 -17.28 -8.62
N ARG A 306 -11.76 -16.87 -9.86
CA ARG A 306 -11.73 -17.77 -11.02
C ARG A 306 -10.28 -17.90 -11.49
N ALA A 307 -9.44 -18.44 -10.63
CA ALA A 307 -8.24 -19.10 -11.08
C ALA A 307 -8.59 -20.58 -11.13
N ASN A 308 -8.64 -21.13 -12.34
CA ASN A 308 -8.76 -22.57 -12.57
C ASN A 308 -7.54 -23.26 -11.93
N TYR A 309 -7.67 -23.71 -10.69
CA TYR A 309 -6.72 -24.64 -10.09
C TYR A 309 -7.42 -25.98 -9.87
N SER A 310 -7.14 -26.92 -10.75
CA SER A 310 -7.44 -28.33 -10.55
C SER A 310 -6.64 -28.87 -9.37
N THR A 311 -7.37 -29.47 -8.42
CA THR A 311 -6.92 -30.56 -7.53
C THR A 311 -5.61 -30.37 -6.75
N SER A 312 -5.71 -29.85 -5.52
CA SER A 312 -5.22 -30.45 -4.26
C SER A 312 -5.06 -29.37 -3.18
N SER A 313 -5.46 -29.72 -1.96
CA SER A 313 -5.70 -28.86 -0.80
C SER A 313 -4.44 -28.27 -0.14
N PRO A 314 -4.42 -26.95 0.14
CA PRO A 314 -4.13 -26.44 1.51
C PRO A 314 -5.01 -25.25 1.95
N THR A 315 -6.04 -24.89 1.18
CA THR A 315 -6.83 -23.65 1.34
C THR A 315 -7.76 -23.62 2.55
N ARG A 316 -8.22 -24.77 3.06
CA ARG A 316 -9.14 -24.82 4.22
C ARG A 316 -8.50 -24.39 5.54
N GLN A 317 -7.19 -24.58 5.71
CA GLN A 317 -6.51 -24.31 6.99
C GLN A 317 -6.13 -22.83 7.15
N ALA A 318 -5.80 -22.15 6.06
CA ALA A 318 -5.65 -20.69 6.04
C ALA A 318 -6.98 -19.98 6.36
N ALA A 319 -8.09 -20.46 5.78
CA ALA A 319 -9.43 -19.96 6.09
C ALA A 319 -9.86 -20.22 7.56
N ALA A 320 -9.49 -21.38 8.12
CA ALA A 320 -9.81 -21.73 9.51
C ALA A 320 -9.06 -20.87 10.54
N ASN A 321 -7.79 -20.53 10.27
CA ASN A 321 -7.02 -19.64 11.13
C ASN A 321 -7.52 -18.18 11.06
N TYR A 322 -8.04 -17.76 9.91
CA TYR A 322 -8.66 -16.44 9.75
C TYR A 322 -10.02 -16.33 10.49
N TRP A 323 -10.87 -17.36 10.41
CA TRP A 323 -12.13 -17.41 11.17
C TRP A 323 -11.92 -17.38 12.70
N ARG A 324 -10.78 -17.88 13.20
CA ARG A 324 -10.41 -17.76 14.63
C ARG A 324 -10.14 -16.32 15.07
N TYR A 325 -9.61 -15.45 14.19
CA TYR A 325 -9.34 -14.05 14.54
C TYR A 325 -10.61 -13.19 14.65
N CYS A 326 -11.71 -13.60 14.02
CA CYS A 326 -13.01 -12.92 14.11
C CYS A 326 -13.87 -13.35 15.31
N ASN A 327 -13.41 -14.33 16.10
CA ASN A 327 -14.19 -14.93 17.19
C ASN A 327 -13.61 -14.54 18.56
N LEU A 328 -13.94 -13.34 19.03
CA LEU A 328 -14.05 -13.10 20.47
C LEU A 328 -15.50 -13.36 20.89
N ARG A 329 -15.60 -14.32 21.81
CA ARG A 329 -16.78 -14.99 22.33
C ARG A 329 -17.85 -14.00 22.78
N ASN A 330 -19.08 -14.22 22.31
CA ASN A 330 -20.27 -14.38 23.15
C ASN A 330 -21.49 -14.63 22.26
N LEU A 331 -21.99 -15.88 22.26
CA LEU A 331 -23.41 -16.27 22.19
C LEU A 331 -23.48 -17.82 22.18
N PRO A 332 -24.46 -18.43 22.88
CA PRO A 332 -24.48 -19.87 23.16
C PRO A 332 -24.89 -20.71 21.94
N LEU A 333 -24.25 -21.87 21.78
CA LEU A 333 -24.65 -22.95 20.87
C LEU A 333 -25.98 -23.54 21.39
N PRO A 334 -27.09 -23.50 20.62
CA PRO A 334 -27.28 -24.50 19.57
C PRO A 334 -28.16 -24.03 18.39
N MET A 335 -27.62 -24.00 17.17
CA MET A 335 -28.38 -24.23 15.92
C MET A 335 -27.38 -24.37 14.77
N LYS A 336 -26.64 -25.49 14.80
CA LYS A 336 -25.89 -25.96 13.63
C LYS A 336 -26.85 -26.75 12.75
N ALA A 337 -26.75 -26.51 11.44
CA ALA A 337 -27.43 -27.17 10.32
C ALA A 337 -28.82 -26.65 9.96
N ALA A 338 -29.02 -26.47 8.64
CA ALA A 338 -30.25 -26.10 7.92
C ALA A 338 -30.62 -24.60 7.82
N SER A 339 -29.92 -23.85 6.95
CA SER A 339 -30.57 -22.78 6.15
C SER A 339 -29.74 -22.26 4.96
N ALA A 340 -28.44 -22.57 4.85
CA ALA A 340 -27.60 -22.12 3.74
C ALA A 340 -27.65 -23.01 2.46
N ARG A 341 -28.83 -23.55 2.11
CA ARG A 341 -29.09 -24.20 0.82
C ARG A 341 -30.45 -23.78 0.30
N ARG A 342 -30.53 -22.63 -0.36
CA ARG A 342 -31.53 -22.22 -1.38
C ARG A 342 -31.43 -20.70 -1.52
N ARG A 343 -30.63 -20.24 -2.49
CA ARG A 343 -30.77 -18.96 -3.24
C ARG A 343 -29.42 -18.62 -3.89
N SER A 344 -29.07 -19.30 -4.98
CA SER A 344 -28.11 -18.76 -5.98
C SER A 344 -28.02 -19.65 -7.23
N TRP A 345 -29.13 -20.15 -7.78
CA TRP A 345 -29.12 -20.75 -9.13
C TRP A 345 -30.46 -20.44 -9.81
N ARG A 346 -30.47 -19.41 -10.66
CA ARG A 346 -31.39 -19.26 -11.79
C ARG A 346 -30.56 -18.73 -12.95
N SER A 347 -30.17 -19.62 -13.85
CA SER A 347 -29.76 -19.27 -15.21
C SER A 347 -31.01 -19.17 -16.09
N PRO A 348 -31.02 -18.31 -17.14
CA PRO A 348 -32.13 -18.25 -18.08
C PRO A 348 -31.99 -19.38 -19.10
N LEU A 349 -33.04 -20.17 -19.27
CA LEU A 349 -33.16 -21.11 -20.39
C LEU A 349 -34.33 -20.66 -21.27
N SER A 350 -33.98 -20.36 -22.51
CA SER A 350 -34.83 -20.21 -23.69
C SER A 350 -35.87 -21.32 -23.84
N ARG A 351 -37.06 -20.98 -24.35
CA ARG A 351 -37.92 -21.89 -25.10
C ARG A 351 -38.60 -21.14 -26.25
N SER A 352 -38.47 -21.76 -27.43
CA SER A 352 -39.37 -21.81 -28.60
C SER A 352 -40.11 -20.54 -29.02
#